data_AF-A0AAD6RUC0-F1
#
_entry.id   AF-A0AAD6RUC0-F1
#
_cell.length_a   1.000
_cell.length_b   1.000
_cell.length_c   1.000
_cell.angle_alpha   90.00
_cell.angle_beta   90.00
_cell.angle_gamma   90.00
#
_symmetry.space_group_name_H-M   'P 1'
#
loop_
_entity.id
_entity.type
_entity.pdbx_description
1 polymer ?
#
loop_
_entity_poly.entity_id
_entity_poly.type
_entity_poly.pdbx_seq_one_letter_code
_entity_poly.pdbx_strand_id
1 'polypeptide(L)'
;MAKPALLAFLVILIFNITSSSFSATADGDDSVYESFLQCLESNTNPQDEISKLVYSQSSASYTTVLRAYIRNARYNTSATPKPVVIVTPSQISHVQATVICTKKVGYQLKIRSGGHDYDGISYVSDMPFFVLDMFNLRSIEVNVNDECRTWIRVDCWRLYFKVYIIHVDSNRNLDYFACL
;
A
#
# COMPACT_ATOMS: atom_id res chain seq x y z
N MET A 1 10.65 42.56 -47.30
CA MET A 1 10.68 41.25 -47.99
C MET A 1 11.69 40.36 -47.27
N ALA A 2 11.23 39.53 -46.34
CA ALA A 2 12.11 38.62 -45.59
C ALA A 2 12.52 37.45 -46.49
N LYS A 3 13.82 37.10 -46.48
CA LYS A 3 14.38 36.07 -47.36
C LYS A 3 13.88 34.68 -46.91
N PRO A 4 13.28 33.86 -47.80
CA PRO A 4 12.66 32.58 -47.45
C PRO A 4 13.65 31.57 -46.83
N ALA A 5 14.96 31.74 -47.10
CA ALA A 5 16.01 30.93 -46.49
C ALA A 5 16.13 31.14 -44.96
N LEU A 6 15.86 32.33 -44.44
CA LEU A 6 16.01 32.62 -43.00
C LEU A 6 14.90 31.96 -42.17
N LEU A 7 13.70 31.83 -42.76
CA LEU A 7 12.55 31.13 -42.16
C LEU A 7 12.79 29.62 -42.10
N ALA A 8 13.40 29.03 -43.13
CA ALA A 8 13.72 27.61 -43.15
C ALA A 8 14.74 27.22 -42.06
N PHE A 9 15.75 28.06 -41.81
CA PHE A 9 16.73 27.84 -40.74
C PHE A 9 16.09 27.91 -39.34
N LEU A 10 15.14 28.81 -39.11
CA LEU A 10 14.40 28.92 -37.86
C LEU A 10 13.53 27.68 -37.59
N VAL A 11 12.88 27.12 -38.62
CA VAL A 11 12.03 25.92 -38.49
C VAL A 11 12.85 24.67 -38.12
N ILE A 12 14.05 24.52 -38.67
CA ILE A 12 14.96 23.40 -38.37
C ILE A 12 15.50 23.50 -36.93
N LEU A 13 15.75 24.71 -36.42
CA LEU A 13 16.20 24.92 -35.05
C LEU A 13 15.13 24.53 -34.03
N ILE A 14 13.86 24.84 -34.31
CA ILE A 14 12.72 24.52 -33.43
C ILE A 14 12.45 23.01 -33.37
N PHE A 15 12.68 22.28 -34.48
CA PHE A 15 12.47 20.82 -34.55
C PHE A 15 13.51 20.01 -33.73
N ASN A 16 14.69 20.58 -33.46
CA ASN A 16 15.73 19.93 -32.66
C ASN A 16 15.53 20.08 -31.14
N ILE A 17 14.70 21.02 -30.69
CA ILE A 17 14.46 21.27 -29.25
C ILE A 17 13.40 20.31 -28.68
N THR A 18 12.56 19.71 -29.53
CA THR A 18 11.45 18.83 -29.10
C THR A 18 11.84 17.35 -28.98
N SER A 19 13.10 16.98 -29.19
CA SER A 19 13.58 15.59 -29.08
C SER A 19 14.19 15.28 -27.71
N SER A 20 13.60 15.79 -26.62
CA SER A 20 13.89 15.26 -25.28
C SER A 20 12.93 14.09 -25.04
N SER A 21 13.37 12.90 -25.45
CA SER A 21 12.70 11.66 -25.06
C SER A 21 12.87 11.49 -23.55
N PHE A 22 11.80 11.73 -22.78
CA PHE A 22 11.74 11.30 -21.39
C PHE A 22 11.78 9.76 -21.36
N SER A 23 12.96 9.19 -21.17
CA SER A 23 13.06 7.82 -20.71
C SER A 23 12.73 7.81 -19.23
N ALA A 24 11.50 7.39 -18.88
CA ALA A 24 11.17 7.01 -17.53
C ALA A 24 11.92 5.72 -17.23
N THR A 25 13.08 5.82 -16.56
CA THR A 25 13.75 4.65 -16.03
C THR A 25 12.89 4.10 -14.89
N ALA A 26 12.56 2.81 -14.96
CA ALA A 26 11.89 2.06 -13.89
C ALA A 26 12.78 1.84 -12.64
N ASP A 27 13.86 2.62 -12.50
CA ASP A 27 14.90 2.50 -11.48
C ASP A 27 14.46 3.04 -10.11
N GLY A 28 13.38 3.83 -10.08
CA GLY A 28 12.85 4.43 -8.86
C GLY A 28 12.26 3.40 -7.89
N ASP A 29 11.55 2.39 -8.41
CA ASP A 29 10.79 1.46 -7.58
C ASP A 29 11.69 0.47 -6.82
N ASP A 30 12.78 0.00 -7.45
CA ASP A 30 13.75 -0.90 -6.81
C ASP A 30 14.52 -0.16 -5.69
N SER A 31 14.95 1.09 -5.92
CA SER A 31 15.63 1.87 -4.87
C SER A 31 14.74 2.18 -3.65
N VAL A 32 13.44 2.37 -3.89
CA VAL A 32 12.43 2.60 -2.85
C VAL A 32 12.17 1.32 -2.06
N TYR A 33 12.07 0.18 -2.75
CA TYR A 33 11.92 -1.13 -2.11
C TYR A 33 13.08 -1.40 -1.15
N GLU A 34 14.33 -1.25 -1.59
CA GLU A 34 15.52 -1.49 -0.76
C GLU A 34 15.56 -0.55 0.46
N SER A 35 15.30 0.74 0.25
CA SER A 35 15.26 1.73 1.34
C SER A 35 14.16 1.42 2.37
N PHE A 36 13.01 0.95 1.90
CA PHE A 36 11.90 0.54 2.75
C PHE A 36 12.24 -0.74 3.52
N LEU A 37 12.78 -1.75 2.84
CA LEU A 37 13.13 -3.05 3.43
C LEU A 37 14.19 -2.87 4.53
N GLN A 38 15.25 -2.12 4.25
CA GLN A 38 16.30 -1.81 5.23
C GLN A 38 15.72 -1.10 6.47
N CYS A 39 14.79 -0.16 6.27
CA CYS A 39 14.10 0.48 7.38
C CYS A 39 13.28 -0.54 8.19
N LEU A 40 12.56 -1.43 7.51
CA LEU A 40 11.67 -2.39 8.15
C LEU A 40 12.46 -3.38 8.99
N GLU A 41 13.57 -3.91 8.47
CA GLU A 41 14.51 -4.78 9.20
C GLU A 41 15.10 -4.08 10.44
N SER A 42 15.46 -2.78 10.33
CA SER A 42 15.98 -2.03 11.49
C SER A 42 14.95 -1.77 12.59
N ASN A 43 13.65 -1.85 12.28
CA ASN A 43 12.55 -1.54 13.20
C ASN A 43 11.78 -2.79 13.65
N THR A 44 12.23 -4.00 13.30
CA THR A 44 11.56 -5.26 13.63
C THR A 44 12.53 -6.31 14.17
N ASN A 45 12.02 -7.23 14.99
CA ASN A 45 12.77 -8.34 15.58
C ASN A 45 11.83 -9.56 15.72
N PRO A 46 12.18 -10.77 15.23
CA PRO A 46 13.40 -11.12 14.49
C PRO A 46 13.40 -10.61 13.05
N GLN A 47 14.60 -10.33 12.53
CA GLN A 47 14.81 -9.78 11.17
C GLN A 47 14.70 -10.86 10.08
N ASP A 48 14.89 -12.13 10.44
CA ASP A 48 15.24 -13.22 9.53
C ASP A 48 14.12 -13.65 8.55
N GLU A 49 12.93 -13.03 8.62
CA GLU A 49 11.79 -13.35 7.75
C GLU A 49 11.07 -12.15 7.15
N ILE A 50 11.59 -10.92 7.36
CA ILE A 50 10.91 -9.69 6.94
C ILE A 50 10.76 -9.60 5.41
N SER A 51 11.78 -10.02 4.66
CA SER A 51 11.74 -10.06 3.19
C SER A 51 10.62 -10.95 2.64
N LYS A 52 10.21 -12.00 3.36
CA LYS A 52 9.08 -12.87 2.97
C LYS A 52 7.72 -12.18 3.13
N LEU A 53 7.67 -11.07 3.86
CA LEU A 53 6.45 -10.31 4.14
C LEU A 53 6.30 -9.09 3.23
N VAL A 54 7.29 -8.78 2.40
CA VAL A 54 7.33 -7.58 1.55
C VAL A 54 7.47 -7.96 0.08
N TYR A 55 6.51 -7.53 -0.74
CA TYR A 55 6.43 -7.87 -2.15
C TYR A 55 6.57 -6.61 -3.02
N SER A 56 7.64 -6.55 -3.80
CA SER A 56 7.82 -5.58 -4.89
C SER A 56 7.06 -6.02 -6.15
N GLN A 57 6.84 -5.10 -7.08
CA GLN A 57 6.24 -5.42 -8.40
C GLN A 57 7.06 -6.44 -9.20
N SER A 58 8.38 -6.51 -8.97
CA SER A 58 9.29 -7.48 -9.60
C SER A 58 9.20 -8.89 -9.00
N SER A 59 8.61 -9.05 -7.82
CA SER A 59 8.49 -10.36 -7.18
C SER A 59 7.46 -11.27 -7.87
N ALA A 60 7.81 -12.56 -8.03
CA ALA A 60 6.93 -13.55 -8.68
C ALA A 60 5.56 -13.71 -7.98
N SER A 61 5.52 -13.51 -6.66
CA SER A 61 4.31 -13.63 -5.84
C SER A 61 3.42 -12.38 -5.86
N TYR A 62 3.92 -11.23 -6.34
CA TYR A 62 3.25 -9.94 -6.28
C TYR A 62 1.81 -9.99 -6.80
N THR A 63 1.65 -10.48 -8.04
CA THR A 63 0.34 -10.50 -8.72
C THR A 63 -0.66 -11.39 -7.98
N THR A 64 -0.19 -12.52 -7.45
CA THR A 64 -1.02 -13.46 -6.70
C THR A 64 -1.49 -12.85 -5.38
N VAL A 65 -0.59 -12.22 -4.63
CA VAL A 65 -0.89 -11.55 -3.34
C VAL A 65 -1.82 -10.35 -3.56
N LEU A 66 -1.57 -9.55 -4.60
CA LEU A 66 -2.42 -8.40 -4.92
C LEU A 66 -3.86 -8.83 -5.21
N ARG A 67 -4.04 -9.85 -6.07
CA ARG A 67 -5.35 -10.29 -6.56
C ARG A 67 -6.16 -11.09 -5.53
N ALA A 68 -5.52 -11.73 -4.55
CA ALA A 68 -6.20 -12.56 -3.55
C ALA A 68 -7.35 -11.82 -2.82
N TYR A 69 -7.25 -10.50 -2.67
CA TYR A 69 -8.22 -9.67 -1.94
C TYR A 69 -8.79 -8.50 -2.76
N ILE A 70 -8.69 -8.55 -4.09
CA ILE A 70 -9.48 -7.66 -4.95
C ILE A 70 -10.85 -8.30 -5.14
N ARG A 71 -11.87 -7.79 -4.43
CA ARG A 71 -13.23 -8.33 -4.51
C ARG A 71 -14.05 -7.73 -5.65
N ASN A 72 -13.74 -6.51 -6.07
CA ASN A 72 -14.44 -5.85 -7.16
C ASN A 72 -13.61 -5.92 -8.45
N ALA A 73 -14.10 -6.68 -9.45
CA ALA A 73 -13.41 -6.93 -10.71
C ALA A 73 -13.11 -5.66 -11.52
N ARG A 74 -13.84 -4.55 -11.27
CA ARG A 74 -13.57 -3.24 -11.88
C ARG A 74 -12.14 -2.75 -11.65
N TYR A 75 -11.54 -3.13 -10.52
CA TYR A 75 -10.20 -2.71 -10.12
C TYR A 75 -9.12 -3.77 -10.43
N ASN A 76 -9.47 -4.87 -11.09
CA ASN A 76 -8.53 -5.90 -11.54
C ASN A 76 -8.25 -5.77 -13.05
N THR A 77 -7.89 -4.56 -13.50
CA THR A 77 -7.54 -4.30 -14.90
C THR A 77 -6.09 -3.90 -15.05
N SER A 78 -5.54 -4.02 -16.26
CA SER A 78 -4.19 -3.54 -16.57
C SER A 78 -4.06 -2.02 -16.47
N ALA A 79 -5.16 -1.27 -16.57
CA ALA A 79 -5.15 0.19 -16.45
C ALA A 79 -5.20 0.69 -14.99
N THR A 80 -5.70 -0.13 -14.06
CA THR A 80 -5.78 0.26 -12.65
C THR A 80 -4.37 0.47 -12.06
N PRO A 81 -4.09 1.58 -11.36
CA PRO A 81 -2.83 1.78 -10.65
C PRO A 81 -2.58 0.66 -9.62
N LYS A 82 -1.33 0.21 -9.51
CA LYS A 82 -0.93 -0.87 -8.59
C LYS A 82 0.00 -0.31 -7.51
N PRO A 83 0.00 -0.89 -6.30
CA PRO A 83 0.91 -0.47 -5.25
C PRO A 83 2.36 -0.70 -5.65
N VAL A 84 3.26 0.17 -5.19
CA VAL A 84 4.72 -0.01 -5.36
C VAL A 84 5.19 -1.22 -4.58
N VAL A 85 4.70 -1.35 -3.33
CA VAL A 85 5.01 -2.46 -2.42
C VAL A 85 3.74 -2.92 -1.70
N ILE A 86 3.65 -4.24 -1.50
CA ILE A 86 2.63 -4.87 -0.65
C ILE A 86 3.33 -5.47 0.57
N VAL A 87 2.79 -5.22 1.77
CA VAL A 87 3.32 -5.73 3.03
C VAL A 87 2.26 -6.59 3.71
N THR A 88 2.59 -7.83 4.06
CA THR A 88 1.69 -8.78 4.73
C THR A 88 2.18 -9.07 6.15
N PRO A 89 1.99 -8.17 7.13
CA PRO A 89 2.49 -8.33 8.49
C PRO A 89 1.95 -9.60 9.17
N SER A 90 2.80 -10.32 9.89
CA SER A 90 2.42 -11.44 10.76
C SER A 90 2.34 -11.06 12.24
N GLN A 91 2.85 -9.89 12.62
CA GLN A 91 2.85 -9.39 14.00
C GLN A 91 2.49 -7.90 14.06
N ILE A 92 2.01 -7.44 15.21
CA ILE A 92 1.68 -6.02 15.44
C ILE A 92 2.91 -5.12 15.32
N SER A 93 4.10 -5.60 15.70
CA SER A 93 5.37 -4.88 15.52
C SER A 93 5.65 -4.56 14.05
N HIS A 94 5.32 -5.47 13.13
CA HIS A 94 5.52 -5.28 11.69
C HIS A 94 4.62 -4.16 11.15
N VAL A 95 3.40 -4.02 11.69
CA VAL A 95 2.47 -2.94 11.34
C VAL A 95 3.06 -1.59 11.72
N GLN A 96 3.53 -1.46 12.97
CA GLN A 96 4.14 -0.23 13.48
C GLN A 96 5.35 0.18 12.64
N ALA A 97 6.25 -0.77 12.39
CA ALA A 97 7.43 -0.54 11.59
C ALA A 97 7.08 -0.18 10.13
N THR A 98 6.08 -0.82 9.53
CA THR A 98 5.62 -0.50 8.16
C THR A 98 5.16 0.94 8.06
N VAL A 99 4.43 1.45 9.05
CA VAL A 99 3.94 2.83 9.00
C VAL A 99 5.09 3.83 9.12
N ILE A 100 6.01 3.59 10.05
CA ILE A 100 7.22 4.41 10.24
C ILE A 100 8.04 4.45 8.93
N CYS A 101 8.29 3.28 8.34
CA CYS A 101 9.13 3.16 7.16
C CYS A 101 8.45 3.71 5.89
N THR A 102 7.13 3.52 5.74
CA THR A 102 6.38 4.14 4.62
C THR A 102 6.41 5.66 4.71
N LYS A 103 6.31 6.21 5.93
CA LYS A 103 6.46 7.65 6.18
C LYS A 103 7.87 8.13 5.83
N LYS A 104 8.90 7.37 6.22
CA LYS A 104 10.31 7.67 5.91
C LYS A 104 10.59 7.72 4.40
N VAL A 105 10.04 6.78 3.63
CA VAL A 105 10.21 6.77 2.17
C VAL A 105 9.25 7.74 1.44
N GLY A 106 8.32 8.37 2.16
CA GLY A 106 7.49 9.45 1.62
C GLY A 106 6.26 8.99 0.84
N TYR A 107 5.84 7.73 0.94
CA TYR A 107 4.70 7.20 0.19
C TYR A 107 3.37 7.26 0.96
N GLN A 108 2.27 7.15 0.22
CA GLN A 108 0.95 6.95 0.82
C GLN A 108 0.81 5.49 1.26
N LEU A 109 0.30 5.25 2.47
CA LEU A 109 -0.05 3.92 2.95
C LEU A 109 -1.56 3.70 2.83
N LYS A 110 -1.96 2.61 2.19
CA LYS A 110 -3.33 2.11 2.16
C LYS A 110 -3.41 0.84 2.98
N ILE A 111 -4.52 0.64 3.70
CA ILE A 111 -4.68 -0.49 4.60
C ILE A 111 -5.82 -1.36 4.09
N ARG A 112 -5.53 -2.64 3.88
CA ARG A 112 -6.47 -3.63 3.37
C ARG A 112 -6.61 -4.77 4.38
N SER A 113 -7.84 -5.17 4.68
CA SER A 113 -8.14 -6.31 5.56
C SER A 113 -8.89 -7.41 4.80
N GLY A 114 -10.21 -7.27 4.60
CA GLY A 114 -11.03 -8.26 3.87
C GLY A 114 -11.21 -7.99 2.37
N GLY A 115 -10.88 -6.78 1.92
CA GLY A 115 -11.08 -6.34 0.52
C GLY A 115 -12.53 -6.02 0.15
N HIS A 116 -13.42 -5.83 1.13
CA HIS A 116 -14.84 -5.53 0.92
C HIS A 116 -15.14 -4.07 0.57
N ASP A 117 -14.10 -3.25 0.38
CA ASP A 117 -14.25 -1.88 -0.07
C ASP A 117 -14.84 -1.87 -1.47
N TYR A 118 -16.10 -1.48 -1.56
CA TYR A 118 -16.84 -1.42 -2.81
C TYR A 118 -16.15 -0.50 -3.83
N ASP A 119 -15.61 0.61 -3.35
CA ASP A 119 -14.88 1.62 -4.14
C ASP A 119 -13.38 1.33 -4.27
N GLY A 120 -12.89 0.21 -3.75
CA GLY A 120 -11.50 -0.20 -3.87
C GLY A 120 -10.48 0.73 -3.17
N ILE A 121 -10.94 1.58 -2.26
CA ILE A 121 -10.13 2.63 -1.61
C ILE A 121 -8.90 2.06 -0.88
N SER A 122 -9.00 0.84 -0.33
CA SER A 122 -7.88 0.12 0.32
C SER A 122 -6.79 -0.39 -0.60
N TYR A 123 -6.97 -0.39 -1.93
CA TYR A 123 -5.99 -0.96 -2.86
C TYR A 123 -5.87 -0.21 -4.20
N VAL A 124 -6.46 0.97 -4.32
CA VAL A 124 -6.31 1.88 -5.47
C VAL A 124 -6.01 3.29 -4.99
N SER A 125 -5.12 3.98 -5.70
CA SER A 125 -4.81 5.39 -5.50
C SER A 125 -4.37 6.03 -6.82
N ASP A 126 -4.60 7.33 -6.95
CA ASP A 126 -4.12 8.13 -8.09
C ASP A 126 -2.63 8.51 -7.95
N MET A 127 -2.07 8.32 -6.75
CA MET A 127 -0.67 8.60 -6.43
C MET A 127 0.06 7.29 -6.07
N PRO A 128 1.40 7.20 -6.26
CA PRO A 128 2.17 6.04 -5.82
C PRO A 128 1.94 5.70 -4.34
N PHE A 129 1.66 4.44 -4.07
CA PHE A 129 1.19 4.01 -2.75
C PHE A 129 1.64 2.61 -2.38
N PHE A 130 1.62 2.33 -1.08
CA PHE A 130 1.90 1.06 -0.47
C PHE A 130 0.59 0.45 0.02
N VAL A 131 0.51 -0.88 0.05
CA VAL A 131 -0.61 -1.60 0.67
C VAL A 131 -0.12 -2.38 1.87
N LEU A 132 -0.67 -2.09 3.04
CA LEU A 132 -0.57 -2.90 4.24
C LEU A 132 -1.74 -3.89 4.26
N ASP A 133 -1.45 -5.16 4.01
CA ASP A 133 -2.43 -6.23 3.97
C ASP A 133 -2.49 -6.98 5.31
N MET A 134 -3.51 -6.65 6.10
CA MET A 134 -3.74 -7.18 7.43
C MET A 134 -4.30 -8.60 7.43
N PHE A 135 -4.38 -9.28 6.28
CA PHE A 135 -4.97 -10.61 6.18
C PHE A 135 -4.36 -11.64 7.14
N ASN A 136 -3.05 -11.57 7.39
CA ASN A 136 -2.36 -12.52 8.29
C ASN A 136 -2.63 -12.24 9.78
N LEU A 137 -3.11 -11.05 10.14
CA LEU A 137 -3.40 -10.63 11.51
C LEU A 137 -4.85 -10.92 11.93
N ARG A 138 -5.29 -12.16 11.71
CA ARG A 138 -6.62 -12.67 12.07
C ARG A 138 -6.59 -13.42 13.39
N SER A 139 -6.12 -12.78 14.46
CA SER A 139 -6.28 -13.37 15.80
C SER A 139 -7.68 -13.03 16.32
N ILE A 140 -8.48 -14.07 16.59
CA ILE A 140 -9.76 -13.94 17.26
C ILE A 140 -9.56 -14.45 18.70
N GLU A 141 -9.25 -13.55 19.62
CA GLU A 141 -9.30 -13.85 21.04
C GLU A 141 -10.70 -13.58 21.56
N VAL A 142 -11.55 -14.62 21.59
CA VAL A 142 -12.85 -14.53 22.28
C VAL A 142 -12.61 -14.81 23.76
N ASN A 143 -12.49 -13.76 24.56
CA ASN A 143 -12.57 -13.92 26.01
C ASN A 143 -14.04 -14.06 26.40
N VAL A 144 -14.55 -15.30 26.43
CA VAL A 144 -15.86 -15.59 27.00
C VAL A 144 -15.70 -15.57 28.52
N ASN A 145 -15.91 -14.41 29.14
CA ASN A 145 -16.23 -14.43 30.56
C ASN A 145 -17.50 -15.28 30.74
N ASP A 146 -17.48 -16.14 31.76
CA ASP A 146 -18.49 -17.16 32.10
C ASP A 146 -19.95 -16.65 32.28
N GLU A 147 -20.16 -15.34 32.13
CA GLU A 147 -21.45 -14.64 32.23
C GLU A 147 -22.29 -14.71 30.94
N CYS A 148 -21.75 -15.24 29.84
CA CYS A 148 -22.52 -15.51 28.61
C CYS A 148 -23.30 -16.83 28.62
N ARG A 149 -23.45 -17.47 29.78
CA ARG A 149 -24.63 -18.31 30.01
C ARG A 149 -25.75 -17.34 30.34
N THR A 150 -26.60 -17.01 29.38
CA THR A 150 -28.04 -17.27 29.44
C THR A 150 -28.80 -16.48 28.34
N TRP A 151 -29.59 -17.21 27.54
CA TRP A 151 -30.68 -16.83 26.61
C TRP A 151 -30.71 -15.43 25.96
N ILE A 152 -30.56 -15.45 24.62
CA ILE A 152 -31.22 -14.61 23.60
C ILE A 152 -31.46 -13.15 24.04
N ARG A 153 -30.40 -12.35 23.90
CA ARG A 153 -30.54 -10.91 23.69
C ARG A 153 -29.47 -10.48 22.69
N VAL A 154 -29.90 -9.68 21.71
CA VAL A 154 -29.13 -9.21 20.55
C VAL A 154 -27.94 -8.29 20.92
N ASP A 155 -27.63 -8.21 22.20
CA ASP A 155 -26.61 -7.40 22.86
C ASP A 155 -25.32 -8.20 23.18
N CYS A 156 -25.24 -9.45 22.74
CA CYS A 156 -23.99 -10.23 22.67
C CYS A 156 -23.22 -10.04 21.34
N TRP A 157 -23.39 -8.91 20.66
CA TRP A 157 -22.52 -8.52 19.54
C TRP A 157 -21.36 -7.62 19.98
N ARG A 158 -21.31 -7.26 21.27
CA ARG A 158 -20.08 -6.85 21.96
C ARG A 158 -19.16 -8.04 22.19
N LEU A 159 -18.95 -8.85 21.15
CA LEU A 159 -17.65 -9.45 20.97
C LEU A 159 -16.70 -8.26 20.92
N TYR A 160 -15.76 -8.20 21.86
CA TYR A 160 -14.66 -7.26 21.79
C TYR A 160 -13.81 -7.62 20.57
N PHE A 161 -14.31 -7.27 19.38
CA PHE A 161 -13.52 -7.29 18.18
C PHE A 161 -12.49 -6.20 18.40
N LYS A 162 -11.26 -6.59 18.70
CA LYS A 162 -10.12 -5.68 18.64
C LYS A 162 -9.79 -5.45 17.16
N VAL A 163 -10.74 -4.83 16.43
CA VAL A 163 -10.49 -4.29 15.11
C VAL A 163 -9.64 -3.06 15.34
N TYR A 164 -8.36 -3.17 15.02
CA TYR A 164 -7.49 -2.01 14.91
C TYR A 164 -7.86 -1.31 13.59
N ILE A 165 -8.70 -0.28 13.66
CA ILE A 165 -8.82 0.66 12.55
C ILE A 165 -7.63 1.59 12.69
N ILE A 166 -6.60 1.33 11.89
CA ILE A 166 -5.46 2.21 11.79
C ILE A 166 -5.91 3.38 10.91
N HIS A 167 -6.19 4.52 11.55
CA HIS A 167 -6.40 5.76 10.82
C HIS A 167 -5.05 6.42 10.63
N VAL A 168 -4.62 6.54 9.37
CA VAL A 168 -3.46 7.37 9.01
C VAL A 168 -4.02 8.72 8.61
N ASP A 169 -3.86 9.73 9.47
CA ASP A 169 -4.40 11.06 9.23
C ASP A 169 -3.73 11.74 8.00
N SER A 170 -4.24 12.91 7.60
CA SER A 170 -3.65 13.70 6.49
C SER A 170 -2.21 14.16 6.76
N ASN A 171 -1.75 14.10 8.02
CA ASN A 171 -0.38 14.37 8.46
C ASN A 171 0.47 13.09 8.61
N ARG A 172 -0.06 11.93 8.19
CA ARG A 172 0.56 10.61 8.30
C ARG A 172 0.92 10.23 9.74
N ASN A 173 0.08 10.60 10.70
CA ASN A 173 0.14 10.12 12.08
C ASN A 173 -0.77 8.91 12.25
N LEU A 174 -0.35 8.03 13.16
CA LEU A 174 -1.10 6.84 13.54
C LEU A 174 -2.10 7.18 14.63
N ASP A 175 -3.38 7.25 14.26
CA ASP A 175 -4.45 7.19 15.23
C ASP A 175 -4.98 5.76 15.27
N TYR A 176 -4.75 5.09 16.41
CA TYR A 176 -5.34 3.80 16.69
C TYR A 176 -6.78 4.04 17.18
N PHE A 177 -7.75 3.87 16.30
CA PHE A 177 -9.12 3.68 16.75
C PHE A 177 -9.30 2.20 17.07
N ALA A 178 -9.31 1.88 18.36
CA ALA A 178 -9.98 0.68 18.82
C ALA A 178 -11.48 0.91 18.58
N CYS A 179 -12.14 0.08 17.76
CA CYS A 179 -13.60 0.03 17.77
C CYS A 179 -14.04 -0.34 19.20
N LEU A 180 -14.68 0.62 19.88
CA LEU A 180 -15.44 0.41 21.12
C LEU A 180 -16.83 -0.16 20.82
#